data_AF-A0A5C3QU68-F1
#
_entry.id   AF-A0A5C3QU68-F1
#
_cell.length_a   1.000
_cell.length_b   1.000
_cell.length_c   1.000
_cell.angle_alpha   90.00
_cell.angle_beta   90.00
_cell.angle_gamma   90.00
#
_symmetry.space_group_name_H-M   'P 1'
#
loop_
_entity.id
_entity.type
_entity.pdbx_description
1 polymer ?
#
loop_
_entity_poly.entity_id
_entity_poly.type
_entity_poly.pdbx_seq_one_letter_code
_entity_poly.pdbx_strand_id
1 'polypeptide(L)'
;MSSDSTTPSRVFTSDQAIPTPFAIGRAHSSWFIICARPYGMTMKRADFCVNVIVPDDPSTVCASSSSSSQKLCFPAAGFTLKHLLSFRDSEGRMPVSVISLPKPTGSGIEAIVEVDIPDAEVAYASARCGMWETMFGPRFMRCGGCRSRYYCSKDLR
;
A
#
# COMPACT_ATOMS: atom_id res chain seq x y z
N MET A 1 1.17 -14.62 -26.98
CA MET A 1 2.15 -13.52 -26.92
C MET A 1 1.82 -12.72 -25.68
N SER A 2 2.50 -13.00 -24.57
CA SER A 2 2.25 -12.32 -23.29
C SER A 2 3.40 -11.34 -23.07
N SER A 3 3.14 -10.06 -23.34
CA SER A 3 4.04 -8.98 -22.94
C SER A 3 4.06 -8.96 -21.41
N ASP A 4 5.14 -9.47 -20.81
CA ASP A 4 5.50 -9.23 -19.42
C ASP A 4 5.69 -7.72 -19.24
N SER A 5 4.60 -6.99 -18.96
CA SER A 5 4.73 -5.64 -18.42
C SER A 5 5.16 -5.80 -16.97
N THR A 6 6.46 -5.91 -16.74
CA THR A 6 7.07 -5.78 -15.41
C THR A 6 7.00 -4.32 -14.98
N THR A 7 5.79 -3.81 -14.78
CA THR A 7 5.61 -2.47 -14.25
C THR A 7 6.17 -2.48 -12.82
N PRO A 8 7.24 -1.71 -12.55
CA PRO A 8 7.84 -1.67 -11.23
C PRO A 8 6.86 -1.03 -10.23
N SER A 9 7.01 -1.34 -8.96
CA SER A 9 6.24 -0.64 -7.93
C SER A 9 6.57 0.85 -7.93
N ARG A 10 5.55 1.72 -7.80
CA ARG A 10 5.74 3.17 -7.79
C ARG A 10 6.50 3.61 -6.55
N VAL A 11 7.41 4.54 -6.77
CA VAL A 11 8.34 5.05 -5.75
C VAL A 11 8.05 6.51 -5.51
N PHE A 12 8.20 6.91 -4.27
CA PHE A 12 7.87 8.23 -3.79
C PHE A 12 8.97 8.74 -2.86
N THR A 13 9.03 10.07 -2.79
CA THR A 13 9.89 10.84 -1.92
C THR A 13 9.05 11.78 -1.07
N SER A 14 9.62 12.25 0.03
CA SER A 14 9.01 13.22 0.94
C SER A 14 10.05 14.29 1.21
N ASP A 15 9.59 15.53 1.33
CA ASP A 15 10.36 16.67 1.80
C ASP A 15 10.57 16.66 3.33
N GLN A 16 9.95 15.71 4.03
CA GLN A 16 10.06 15.55 5.47
C GLN A 16 11.19 14.59 5.85
N ALA A 17 11.59 14.63 7.13
CA ALA A 17 12.69 13.84 7.68
C ALA A 17 12.37 12.34 7.85
N ILE A 18 11.79 11.73 6.82
CA ILE A 18 11.50 10.29 6.75
C ILE A 18 12.52 9.66 5.79
N PRO A 19 13.09 8.48 6.08
CA PRO A 19 13.97 7.78 5.16
C PRO A 19 13.29 7.54 3.79
N THR A 20 13.88 8.11 2.75
CA THR A 20 13.46 7.94 1.34
C THR A 20 14.48 7.09 0.58
N PRO A 21 14.11 6.40 -0.52
CA PRO A 21 12.78 6.36 -1.14
C PRO A 21 11.84 5.26 -0.59
N PHE A 22 10.52 5.50 -0.67
CA PHE A 22 9.47 4.58 -0.23
C PHE A 22 8.49 4.22 -1.36
N ALA A 23 7.71 3.17 -1.14
CA ALA A 23 6.63 2.69 -2.01
C ALA A 23 5.39 2.43 -1.14
N ILE A 24 4.23 2.34 -1.79
CA ILE A 24 3.02 1.88 -1.13
C ILE A 24 2.87 0.37 -1.37
N GLY A 25 2.70 -0.36 -0.29
CA GLY A 25 2.56 -1.81 -0.29
C GLY A 25 1.22 -2.28 0.26
N ARG A 26 0.79 -3.46 -0.17
CA ARG A 26 -0.39 -4.14 0.35
C ARG A 26 -0.07 -5.56 0.81
N ALA A 27 -0.50 -5.88 2.02
CA ALA A 27 -0.51 -7.23 2.57
C ALA A 27 -1.95 -7.57 2.96
N HIS A 28 -2.60 -8.43 2.17
CA HIS A 28 -4.03 -8.72 2.32
C HIS A 28 -4.91 -7.46 2.23
N SER A 29 -5.70 -7.16 3.27
CA SER A 29 -6.54 -5.96 3.39
C SER A 29 -5.80 -4.76 3.99
N SER A 30 -4.56 -4.94 4.43
CA SER A 30 -3.76 -3.90 5.07
C SER A 30 -2.81 -3.25 4.09
N TRP A 31 -2.67 -1.94 4.21
CA TRP A 31 -1.85 -1.07 3.40
C TRP A 31 -0.68 -0.55 4.23
N PHE A 32 0.48 -0.45 3.60
CA PHE A 32 1.73 -0.12 4.26
C PHE A 32 2.52 0.89 3.46
N ILE A 33 3.25 1.75 4.17
CA ILE A 33 4.42 2.41 3.64
C ILE A 33 5.57 1.44 3.78
N ILE A 34 6.25 1.17 2.66
CA ILE A 34 7.41 0.30 2.62
C ILE A 34 8.61 1.04 2.04
N CYS A 35 9.82 0.76 2.50
CA CYS A 35 11.02 1.23 1.86
C CYS A 35 11.20 0.55 0.51
N ALA A 36 11.47 1.38 -0.50
CA ALA A 36 11.62 0.92 -1.88
C ALA A 36 12.83 -0.01 -2.01
N ARG A 37 13.83 0.17 -1.15
CA ARG A 37 14.98 -0.73 -0.96
C ARG A 37 15.01 -1.23 0.49
N PRO A 38 15.38 -2.50 0.74
CA PRO A 38 15.65 -2.96 2.09
C PRO A 38 16.69 -2.06 2.77
N TYR A 39 16.49 -1.75 4.05
CA TYR A 39 17.43 -0.94 4.82
C TYR A 39 17.70 -1.56 6.20
N GLY A 40 18.82 -1.16 6.81
CA GLY A 40 19.25 -1.65 8.11
C GLY A 40 19.70 -3.12 8.10
N MET A 41 20.20 -3.60 9.24
CA MET A 41 20.71 -4.98 9.37
C MET A 41 19.63 -6.05 9.21
N THR A 42 18.36 -5.70 9.46
CA THR A 42 17.22 -6.62 9.36
C THR A 42 16.62 -6.67 7.95
N MET A 43 17.13 -5.87 7.00
CA MET A 43 16.58 -5.77 5.64
C MET A 43 15.07 -5.50 5.63
N LYS A 44 14.57 -4.78 6.65
CA LYS A 44 13.15 -4.48 6.81
C LYS A 44 12.71 -3.57 5.67
N ARG A 45 11.48 -3.82 5.19
CA ARG A 45 10.85 -2.98 4.16
C ARG A 45 9.58 -2.32 4.64
N ALA A 46 8.67 -3.02 5.31
CA ALA A 46 7.46 -2.37 5.81
C ALA A 46 7.74 -1.56 7.07
N ASP A 47 7.23 -0.32 7.13
CA ASP A 47 7.47 0.56 8.26
C ASP A 47 6.19 1.01 8.97
N PHE A 48 5.15 1.38 8.23
CA PHE A 48 3.91 1.90 8.82
C PHE A 48 2.68 1.32 8.14
N CYS A 49 1.75 0.75 8.93
CA CYS A 49 0.41 0.43 8.45
C CYS A 49 -0.38 1.73 8.32
N VAL A 50 -0.96 1.98 7.15
CA VAL A 50 -1.64 3.25 6.83
C VAL A 50 -3.16 3.16 6.85
N ASN A 51 -3.72 1.97 7.11
CA ASN A 51 -5.16 1.83 7.30
C ASN A 51 -5.49 1.11 8.61
N VAL A 52 -6.66 1.45 9.14
CA VAL A 52 -7.35 0.72 10.19
C VAL A 52 -8.44 -0.13 9.54
N ILE A 53 -8.59 -1.35 10.04
CA ILE A 53 -9.71 -2.24 9.71
C ILE A 53 -10.60 -2.25 10.94
N VAL A 54 -11.82 -1.76 10.82
CA VAL A 54 -12.79 -1.74 11.89
C VAL A 54 -13.55 -3.07 11.86
N PRO A 55 -13.55 -3.84 12.96
CA PRO A 55 -14.40 -5.03 13.07
C PRO A 55 -15.85 -4.67 12.76
N ASP A 56 -16.54 -5.52 12.02
CA ASP A 56 -17.96 -5.37 11.64
C ASP A 56 -18.28 -4.22 10.66
N ASP A 57 -17.29 -3.46 10.19
CA ASP A 57 -17.47 -2.49 9.11
C ASP A 57 -16.75 -2.93 7.82
N PRO A 58 -17.47 -3.56 6.87
CA PRO A 58 -16.89 -4.02 5.62
C PRO A 58 -16.41 -2.88 4.73
N SER A 59 -16.84 -1.63 4.96
CA SER A 59 -16.34 -0.47 4.20
C SER A 59 -14.87 -0.17 4.49
N THR A 60 -14.34 -0.68 5.61
CA THR A 60 -12.92 -0.57 5.96
C THR A 60 -12.06 -1.66 5.32
N VAL A 61 -12.70 -2.70 4.78
CA VAL A 61 -12.07 -3.85 4.13
C VAL A 61 -12.25 -3.73 2.62
N CYS A 62 -11.22 -3.24 1.93
CA CYS A 62 -11.17 -3.23 0.47
C CYS A 62 -12.30 -2.41 -0.19
N ALA A 63 -12.63 -1.23 0.32
CA ALA A 63 -13.54 -0.32 -0.35
C ALA A 63 -12.98 0.04 -1.74
N SER A 64 -13.52 -0.62 -2.76
CA SER A 64 -13.19 -0.37 -4.16
C SER A 64 -14.08 0.77 -4.62
N SER A 65 -13.49 1.90 -5.01
CA SER A 65 -14.23 2.95 -5.71
C SER A 65 -14.62 2.44 -7.11
N SER A 66 -15.68 3.01 -7.69
CA SER A 66 -16.09 2.75 -9.07
C SER A 66 -15.00 3.10 -10.10
N SER A 67 -13.96 3.82 -9.68
CA SER A 67 -12.84 4.34 -10.48
C SER A 67 -11.52 3.55 -10.38
N SER A 68 -11.52 2.27 -9.97
CA SER A 68 -10.31 1.44 -9.75
C SER A 68 -9.38 1.88 -8.60
N SER A 69 -9.66 3.01 -7.98
CA SER A 69 -9.00 3.54 -6.80
C SER A 69 -9.55 2.91 -5.51
N GLN A 70 -8.68 2.68 -4.52
CA GLN A 70 -9.07 2.03 -3.25
C GLN A 70 -9.18 3.04 -2.11
N LYS A 71 -10.25 2.97 -1.34
CA LYS A 71 -10.51 3.84 -0.19
C LYS A 71 -10.01 3.19 1.09
N LEU A 72 -9.37 3.99 1.94
CA LEU A 72 -8.78 3.57 3.20
C LEU A 72 -9.25 4.46 4.34
N CYS A 73 -9.56 3.84 5.48
CA CYS A 73 -9.70 4.54 6.75
C CYS A 73 -8.30 4.75 7.35
N PHE A 74 -7.82 5.98 7.34
CA PHE A 74 -6.51 6.35 7.87
C PHE A 74 -6.59 6.54 9.39
N PRO A 75 -5.70 5.93 10.19
CA PRO A 75 -5.77 5.99 11.64
C PRO A 75 -5.35 7.36 12.18
N ALA A 76 -5.90 7.77 13.32
CA ALA A 76 -5.56 9.02 14.01
C ALA A 76 -4.29 8.94 14.88
N ALA A 77 -3.71 7.76 15.04
CA ALA A 77 -2.51 7.53 15.83
C ALA A 77 -1.41 6.88 14.98
N GLY A 78 -0.16 7.24 15.27
CA GLY A 78 1.02 6.71 14.58
C GLY A 78 1.52 7.64 13.47
N PHE A 79 1.53 7.13 12.23
CA PHE A 79 1.95 7.91 11.06
C PHE A 79 0.92 9.00 10.76
N THR A 80 1.34 10.24 10.56
CA THR A 80 0.40 11.35 10.39
C THR A 80 -0.10 11.45 8.95
N LEU A 81 -1.35 11.88 8.76
CA LEU A 81 -1.89 12.13 7.42
C LEU A 81 -1.05 13.17 6.66
N LYS A 82 -0.53 14.19 7.37
CA LYS A 82 0.37 15.20 6.80
C LYS A 82 1.60 14.58 6.15
N HIS A 83 2.18 13.55 6.77
CA HIS A 83 3.33 12.85 6.19
C HIS A 83 2.92 12.15 4.90
N LEU A 84 1.78 11.43 4.90
CA LEU A 84 1.30 10.72 3.72
C LEU A 84 1.00 11.66 2.55
N LEU A 85 0.42 12.84 2.84
CA LEU A 85 0.11 13.88 1.86
C LEU A 85 1.36 14.65 1.37
N SER A 86 2.50 14.52 2.03
CA SER A 86 3.77 15.11 1.55
C SER A 86 4.43 14.29 0.45
N PHE A 87 3.96 13.07 0.22
CA PHE A 87 4.61 12.12 -0.68
C PHE A 87 4.43 12.52 -2.15
N ARG A 88 5.51 12.45 -2.92
CA ARG A 88 5.55 12.80 -4.34
C ARG A 88 6.32 11.77 -5.14
N ASP A 89 5.78 11.35 -6.27
CA ASP A 89 6.52 10.55 -7.25
C ASP A 89 7.44 11.44 -8.11
N SER A 90 8.15 10.83 -9.08
CA SER A 90 9.06 11.56 -9.97
C SER A 90 8.37 12.59 -10.88
N GLU A 91 7.05 12.48 -11.05
CA GLU A 91 6.23 13.42 -11.82
C GLU A 91 5.53 14.45 -10.92
N GLY A 92 5.80 14.43 -9.60
CA GLY A 92 5.16 15.33 -8.63
C GLY A 92 3.73 14.93 -8.25
N ARG A 93 3.28 13.71 -8.58
CA ARG A 93 1.95 13.21 -8.20
C ARG A 93 1.94 12.65 -6.79
N MET A 94 0.79 12.76 -6.15
CA MET A 94 0.56 12.25 -4.80
C MET A 94 0.09 10.78 -4.84
N PRO A 95 0.52 9.93 -3.89
CA PRO A 95 0.03 8.55 -3.81
C PRO A 95 -1.42 8.46 -3.33
N VAL A 96 -1.90 9.48 -2.60
CA VAL A 96 -3.23 9.48 -2.02
C VAL A 96 -3.87 10.86 -2.09
N SER A 97 -5.20 10.89 -2.04
CA SER A 97 -6.02 12.09 -1.88
C SER A 97 -6.99 11.93 -0.70
N VAL A 98 -7.40 13.04 -0.07
CA VAL A 98 -8.39 12.99 1.01
C VAL A 98 -9.79 13.06 0.41
N ILE A 99 -10.63 12.07 0.70
CA ILE A 99 -12.04 12.06 0.29
C ILE A 99 -12.90 12.78 1.33
N SER A 100 -12.68 12.45 2.61
CA SER A 100 -13.44 13.06 3.70
C SER A 100 -12.64 13.06 4.99
N LEU A 101 -12.70 14.18 5.70
CA LEU A 101 -12.30 14.23 7.10
C LEU A 101 -13.45 13.65 7.95
N PRO A 102 -13.14 12.83 8.96
CA PRO A 102 -14.15 12.12 9.73
C PRO A 102 -14.92 13.12 10.57
N LYS A 103 -16.19 12.78 10.83
CA LYS A 103 -16.95 13.42 11.90
C LYS A 103 -16.26 13.07 13.23
N PRO A 104 -16.24 13.99 14.22
CA PRO A 104 -15.66 13.74 15.52
C PRO A 104 -16.41 12.58 16.19
N THR A 105 -15.86 11.38 16.02
CA THR A 105 -16.34 10.13 16.55
C THR A 105 -15.12 9.49 17.17
N GLY A 106 -15.24 8.92 18.37
CA GLY A 106 -14.13 8.26 19.07
C GLY A 106 -13.62 6.99 18.37
N SER A 107 -13.77 6.88 17.06
CA SER A 107 -13.43 5.75 16.20
C SER A 107 -11.94 5.60 15.94
N GLY A 108 -11.11 6.59 16.31
CA GLY A 108 -9.67 6.56 16.08
C GLY A 108 -9.28 6.68 14.59
N ILE A 109 -10.20 7.12 13.74
CA ILE A 109 -9.97 7.42 12.31
C ILE A 109 -9.69 8.91 12.16
N GLU A 110 -8.65 9.29 11.41
CA GLU A 110 -8.29 10.68 11.09
C GLU A 110 -8.78 11.13 9.70
N ALA A 111 -8.91 10.21 8.73
CA ALA A 111 -9.39 10.53 7.38
C ALA A 111 -9.89 9.29 6.63
N ILE A 112 -10.77 9.50 5.65
CA ILE A 112 -10.95 8.56 4.55
C ILE A 112 -10.13 9.10 3.38
N VAL A 113 -9.14 8.31 2.96
CA VAL A 113 -8.26 8.63 1.84
C VAL A 113 -8.50 7.69 0.68
N GLU A 114 -8.22 8.16 -0.53
CA GLU A 114 -8.18 7.36 -1.74
C GLU A 114 -6.73 7.11 -2.14
N VAL A 115 -6.39 5.87 -2.46
CA VAL A 115 -5.10 5.53 -3.05
C VAL A 115 -5.18 5.75 -4.55
N ASP A 116 -4.35 6.66 -5.04
CA ASP A 116 -4.20 7.02 -6.46
C ASP A 116 -2.96 6.35 -7.06
N ILE A 117 -2.93 5.02 -6.95
CA ILE A 117 -1.87 4.17 -7.47
C ILE A 117 -2.52 2.97 -8.16
N PRO A 118 -2.23 2.72 -9.45
CA PRO A 118 -2.70 1.53 -10.12
C PRO A 118 -2.26 0.26 -9.39
N ASP A 119 -3.12 -0.76 -9.33
CA ASP A 119 -2.86 -2.05 -8.65
C ASP A 119 -1.54 -2.70 -9.15
N ALA A 120 -1.22 -2.54 -10.45
CA ALA A 120 0.03 -3.01 -11.04
C ALA A 120 1.29 -2.35 -10.47
N GLU A 121 1.17 -1.15 -9.90
CA GLU A 121 2.27 -0.36 -9.33
C GLU A 121 2.35 -0.45 -7.81
N VAL A 122 1.44 -1.17 -7.16
CA VAL A 122 1.49 -1.47 -5.72
C VAL A 122 2.44 -2.64 -5.48
N ALA A 123 3.23 -2.60 -4.41
CA ALA A 123 4.04 -3.74 -3.99
C ALA A 123 3.23 -4.70 -3.10
N TYR A 124 3.31 -6.01 -3.32
CA TYR A 124 2.61 -7.00 -2.49
C TYR A 124 3.54 -7.77 -1.56
N ALA A 125 3.04 -8.10 -0.38
CA ALA A 125 3.65 -9.08 0.49
C ALA A 125 3.16 -10.49 0.14
N SER A 126 4.05 -11.47 0.25
CA SER A 126 3.67 -12.87 0.08
C SER A 126 2.80 -13.32 1.25
N ALA A 127 1.66 -13.92 0.94
CA ALA A 127 0.77 -14.55 1.91
C ALA A 127 1.38 -15.80 2.59
N ARG A 128 2.52 -16.31 2.09
CA ARG A 128 3.20 -17.48 2.66
C ARG A 128 4.32 -17.10 3.61
N CYS A 129 5.21 -16.20 3.19
CA CYS A 129 6.43 -15.88 3.92
C CYS A 129 6.55 -14.42 4.34
N GLY A 130 5.59 -13.56 4.00
CA GLY A 130 5.60 -12.13 4.35
C GLY A 130 6.63 -11.29 3.60
N MET A 131 7.45 -11.89 2.72
CA MET A 131 8.42 -11.17 1.89
C MET A 131 7.71 -10.19 0.95
N TRP A 132 8.28 -9.00 0.75
CA TRP A 132 7.73 -7.97 -0.13
C TRP A 132 8.33 -8.01 -1.53
N GLU A 133 7.52 -7.80 -2.56
CA GLU A 133 7.98 -7.58 -3.95
C GLU A 133 9.00 -6.44 -4.04
N THR A 134 10.13 -6.67 -4.71
CA THR A 134 11.13 -5.62 -4.96
C THR A 134 10.77 -4.83 -6.21
N MET A 135 11.22 -3.57 -6.27
CA MET A 135 10.93 -2.65 -7.37
C MET A 135 11.22 -3.23 -8.75
N PHE A 136 12.34 -3.94 -8.90
CA PHE A 136 12.78 -4.55 -10.16
C PHE A 136 12.69 -6.08 -10.13
N GLY A 137 12.00 -6.65 -9.13
CA GLY A 137 11.83 -8.09 -9.00
C GLY A 137 10.65 -8.61 -9.83
N PRO A 138 10.58 -9.94 -10.01
CA PRO A 138 9.39 -10.54 -10.60
C PRO A 138 8.17 -10.25 -9.73
N ARG A 139 7.04 -9.98 -10.39
CA ARG A 139 5.75 -9.87 -9.69
C ARG A 139 5.34 -11.22 -9.12
N PHE A 140 4.76 -11.20 -7.93
CA PHE A 140 4.23 -12.37 -7.26
C PHE A 140 3.00 -12.89 -7.97
N MET A 141 2.84 -14.21 -7.98
CA MET A 141 1.64 -14.82 -8.53
C MET A 141 0.46 -14.59 -7.61
N ARG A 142 -0.71 -14.39 -8.21
CA ARG A 142 -1.97 -14.18 -7.52
C ARG A 142 -2.74 -15.50 -7.42
N CYS A 143 -3.38 -15.77 -6.29
CA CYS A 143 -4.26 -16.95 -6.16
C CYS A 143 -5.36 -16.92 -7.23
N GLY A 144 -5.47 -17.97 -8.05
CA GLY A 144 -6.50 -18.07 -9.09
C GLY A 144 -7.93 -18.06 -8.55
N GLY A 145 -8.13 -18.64 -7.35
CA GLY A 145 -9.43 -18.70 -6.68
C GLY A 145 -9.82 -17.38 -6.02
N CYS A 146 -9.16 -17.02 -4.91
CA CYS A 146 -9.59 -15.86 -4.11
C CYS A 146 -9.16 -14.51 -4.69
N ARG A 147 -8.17 -14.49 -5.60
CA ARG A 147 -7.58 -13.28 -6.16
C ARG A 147 -7.17 -12.24 -5.10
N SER A 148 -6.95 -12.62 -3.85
CA SER A 148 -6.58 -11.65 -2.79
C SER A 148 -5.22 -11.94 -2.16
N ARG A 149 -4.61 -13.08 -2.51
CA ARG A 149 -3.33 -13.54 -1.95
C ARG A 149 -2.26 -13.58 -3.04
N TYR A 150 -1.07 -13.14 -2.66
CA TYR A 150 0.11 -13.05 -3.53
C TYR A 150 1.20 -13.99 -3.02
N TYR A 151 1.99 -14.59 -3.91
CA TYR A 151 2.97 -15.61 -3.58
C TYR A 151 4.27 -15.48 -4.38
N CYS A 152 5.40 -15.60 -3.67
CA CYS A 152 6.74 -15.39 -4.21
C CYS A 152 7.32 -16.56 -5.04
N SER A 153 6.65 -17.71 -5.11
CA SER A 153 7.14 -18.90 -5.83
C SER A 153 6.06 -19.51 -6.72
N LYS A 154 6.48 -20.14 -7.83
CA LYS A 154 5.63 -20.85 -8.80
C LYS A 154 4.94 -22.12 -8.27
N ASP A 155 5.33 -22.63 -7.09
CA ASP A 155 4.82 -23.88 -6.52
C ASP A 155 3.41 -23.77 -5.90
N LEU A 156 2.47 -23.20 -6.65
CA LEU A 156 1.04 -23.25 -6.34
C LEU A 156 0.34 -23.94 -7.51
N ARG A 157 0.22 -25.27 -7.38
CA ARG A 157 -0.78 -26.07 -8.10
C ARG A 157 -1.93 -26.36 -7.16
#